data_AF-A0A2H5Z836-F1
#
_entry.id   AF-A0A2H5Z836-F1
#
_cell.length_a   1.000
_cell.length_b   1.000
_cell.length_c   1.000
_cell.angle_alpha   90.00
_cell.angle_beta   90.00
_cell.angle_gamma   90.00
#
_symmetry.space_group_name_H-M   'P 1'
#
loop_
_entity.id
_entity.type
_entity.pdbx_description
1 polymer ?
#
loop_
_entity_poly.entity_id
_entity_poly.type
_entity_poly.pdbx_seq_one_letter_code
_entity_poly.pdbx_strand_id
1 'polypeptide(L)'
;MDPRWERVRAIVLNLVERCAVCGERFRAEDLQALGRSRSTWAFRLTCQYCGASSLIAAVIGEEQLADLAPVRRDEPVTERDVEEIREFLEHFDGDFQRLFGYDRWGRGAREE
;
A
#
# COMPACT_ATOMS: atom_id res chain seq x y z
N MET A 1 13.18 -9.63 14.12
CA MET A 1 12.53 -8.98 12.95
C MET A 1 11.34 -8.20 13.46
N ASP A 2 11.27 -6.89 13.21
CA ASP A 2 10.20 -6.03 13.74
C ASP A 2 8.86 -6.37 13.04
N PRO A 3 7.77 -6.73 13.74
CA PRO A 3 6.48 -7.06 13.13
C PRO A 3 5.89 -5.93 12.25
N ARG A 4 6.32 -4.68 12.49
CA ARG A 4 5.89 -3.53 11.67
C ARG A 4 6.51 -3.55 10.28
N TRP A 5 7.69 -4.16 10.12
CA TRP A 5 8.39 -4.28 8.83
C TRP A 5 7.60 -5.11 7.82
N GLU A 6 7.06 -6.26 8.23
CA GLU A 6 6.30 -7.14 7.34
C GLU A 6 5.04 -6.45 6.81
N ARG A 7 4.41 -5.62 7.66
CA ARG A 7 3.24 -4.82 7.27
C ARG A 7 3.59 -3.77 6.24
N VAL A 8 4.64 -2.97 6.47
CA VAL A 8 5.04 -1.94 5.50
C VAL A 8 5.46 -2.59 4.17
N ARG A 9 6.18 -3.71 4.22
CA ARG A 9 6.54 -4.47 3.02
C ARG A 9 5.31 -4.93 2.24
N ALA A 10 4.28 -5.44 2.92
CA ALA A 10 3.04 -5.85 2.26
C ALA A 10 2.31 -4.66 1.61
N ILE A 11 2.30 -3.49 2.25
CA ILE A 11 1.69 -2.27 1.69
C ILE A 11 2.43 -1.86 0.41
N VAL A 12 3.76 -1.77 0.48
CA VAL A 12 4.60 -1.36 -0.66
C VAL A 12 4.41 -2.32 -1.84
N LEU A 13 4.39 -3.64 -1.61
CA LEU A 13 4.21 -4.63 -2.68
C LEU A 13 2.79 -4.62 -3.28
N ASN A 14 1.76 -4.25 -2.52
CA ASN A 14 0.42 -4.07 -3.09
C ASN A 14 0.33 -2.81 -3.96
N LEU A 15 1.04 -1.73 -3.61
CA LEU A 15 1.09 -0.53 -4.44
C LEU A 15 1.92 -0.73 -5.71
N VAL A 16 3.05 -1.41 -5.61
CA VAL A 16 4.00 -1.60 -6.72
C VAL A 16 4.09 -3.07 -7.08
N GLU A 17 3.00 -3.62 -7.59
CA GLU A 17 2.89 -5.05 -7.93
C GLU A 17 3.74 -5.43 -9.16
N ARG A 18 3.92 -4.50 -10.11
CA ARG A 18 4.58 -4.75 -11.39
C ARG A 18 5.68 -3.75 -11.68
N CYS A 19 6.72 -4.23 -12.36
CA CYS A 19 7.82 -3.41 -12.83
C CYS A 19 7.35 -2.41 -13.87
N ALA A 20 7.61 -1.11 -13.65
CA ALA A 20 7.28 -0.07 -14.60
C ALA A 20 8.05 -0.16 -15.93
N VAL A 21 9.16 -0.92 -15.96
CA VAL A 21 10.01 -1.07 -17.16
C VAL A 21 9.60 -2.27 -17.99
N CYS A 22 9.49 -3.47 -17.39
CA CYS A 22 9.22 -4.71 -18.12
C CYS A 22 7.82 -5.30 -17.87
N GLY A 23 7.04 -4.76 -16.93
CA GLY A 23 5.70 -5.23 -16.59
C GLY A 23 5.65 -6.49 -15.73
N GLU A 24 6.80 -7.10 -15.42
CA GLU A 24 6.89 -8.33 -14.64
C GLU A 24 6.50 -8.11 -13.16
N ARG A 25 5.90 -9.12 -12.53
CA ARG A 25 5.46 -9.01 -11.13
C ARG A 25 6.65 -9.07 -10.18
N PHE A 26 6.67 -8.15 -9.22
CA PHE A 26 7.66 -8.19 -8.15
C PHE A 26 7.32 -9.29 -7.16
N ARG A 27 8.36 -10.00 -6.70
CA ARG A 27 8.24 -10.93 -5.59
C ARG A 27 8.56 -10.22 -4.29
N ALA A 28 8.19 -10.85 -3.19
CA ALA A 28 8.43 -10.27 -1.89
C ALA A 28 9.95 -10.12 -1.63
N GLU A 29 10.76 -11.04 -2.14
CA GLU A 29 12.22 -11.05 -2.02
C GLU A 29 12.91 -9.89 -2.76
N ASP A 30 12.23 -9.28 -3.74
CA ASP A 30 12.77 -8.20 -4.56
C ASP A 30 12.82 -6.86 -3.82
N LEU A 31 12.13 -6.77 -2.67
CA LEU A 31 12.05 -5.58 -1.83
C LEU A 31 13.01 -5.70 -0.64
N GLN A 32 14.05 -4.87 -0.65
CA GLN A 32 15.05 -4.79 0.41
C GLN A 32 14.85 -3.55 1.29
N ALA A 33 14.86 -3.73 2.61
CA ALA A 33 14.91 -2.62 3.56
C ALA A 33 16.28 -1.96 3.49
N LEU A 34 16.32 -0.65 3.28
CA LEU A 34 17.56 0.13 3.45
C LEU A 34 17.67 0.69 4.88
N GLY A 35 16.54 1.04 5.50
CA GLY A 35 16.52 1.52 6.87
C GLY A 35 15.24 2.27 7.23
N ARG A 36 15.19 2.74 8.48
CA ARG A 36 14.08 3.50 9.04
C ARG A 36 14.59 4.76 9.73
N SER A 37 13.92 5.89 9.51
CA SER A 37 14.14 7.13 10.26
C SER A 37 12.79 7.69 10.74
N ARG A 38 12.58 7.75 12.06
CA ARG A 38 11.34 8.19 12.76
C ARG A 38 10.04 7.62 12.16
N SER A 39 9.50 8.22 11.09
CA SER A 39 8.27 7.84 10.38
C SER A 39 8.46 7.43 8.91
N THR A 40 9.69 7.43 8.42
CA THR A 40 10.04 7.14 7.02
C THR A 40 10.78 5.82 6.91
N TRP A 41 10.30 4.97 6.01
CA TRP A 41 10.92 3.72 5.63
C TRP A 41 11.49 3.83 4.22
N ALA A 42 12.76 3.49 4.06
CA ALA A 42 13.43 3.46 2.77
C ALA A 42 13.58 2.01 2.29
N PHE A 43 13.11 1.75 1.08
CA PHE A 43 13.20 0.46 0.42
C PHE A 43 13.92 0.57 -0.91
N ARG A 44 14.61 -0.50 -1.28
CA ARG A 44 15.10 -0.72 -2.63
C ARG A 44 14.30 -1.86 -3.23
N LEU A 45 13.64 -1.59 -4.34
CA LEU A 45 12.94 -2.60 -5.13
C LEU A 45 13.79 -2.87 -6.37
N THR A 46 14.16 -4.13 -6.59
CA THR A 46 15.00 -4.53 -7.75
C THR A 46 14.29 -5.59 -8.56
N CYS A 47 13.99 -5.31 -9.82
CA CYS A 47 13.43 -6.31 -10.72
C CYS A 47 14.51 -7.31 -11.13
N GLN A 48 14.31 -8.59 -10.85
CA GLN A 48 15.30 -9.63 -11.23
C GLN A 48 15.33 -9.94 -12.72
N TYR A 49 14.33 -9.51 -13.48
CA TYR A 49 14.24 -9.78 -14.91
C TYR A 49 14.96 -8.75 -15.77
N CYS A 50 14.77 -7.46 -15.47
CA CYS A 50 15.39 -6.37 -16.24
C CYS A 50 16.49 -5.62 -15.48
N GLY A 51 16.71 -5.93 -14.20
CA GLY A 51 17.70 -5.26 -13.34
C GLY A 51 17.33 -3.84 -12.93
N ALA A 52 16.16 -3.33 -13.33
CA ALA A 52 15.70 -2.01 -12.92
C ALA A 52 15.60 -1.94 -11.41
N SER A 53 16.23 -0.93 -10.81
CA SER A 53 16.15 -0.66 -9.38
C SER A 53 15.46 0.66 -9.13
N SER A 54 14.61 0.70 -8.10
CA SER A 54 13.87 1.88 -7.69
C SER A 54 13.98 2.04 -6.18
N LEU A 55 14.08 3.30 -5.74
CA LEU A 55 14.15 3.64 -4.33
C LEU A 55 12.79 4.16 -3.90
N ILE A 56 12.18 3.50 -2.92
CA ILE A 56 10.85 3.82 -2.43
C ILE A 56 10.99 4.36 -1.01
N ALA A 57 10.59 5.61 -0.81
CA ALA A 57 10.47 6.20 0.52
C ALA A 57 8.99 6.22 0.92
N ALA A 58 8.60 5.35 1.86
CA ALA A 58 7.25 5.31 2.40
C ALA A 58 7.20 6.08 3.72
N VAL A 59 6.37 7.13 3.78
CA VAL A 59 6.03 7.83 5.02
C VAL A 59 4.72 7.23 5.52
N ILE A 60 4.74 6.62 6.69
CA ILE A 60 3.56 6.01 7.30
C ILE A 60 3.34 6.71 8.63
N GLY A 61 2.20 7.38 8.77
CA GLY A 61 1.75 7.94 10.04
C GLY A 61 1.33 6.83 10.99
N GLU A 62 1.52 7.05 12.29
CA GLU A 62 1.24 6.05 13.32
C GLU A 62 -0.26 5.68 13.39
N GLU A 63 -1.14 6.61 13.01
CA GLU A 63 -2.59 6.42 12.92
C GLU A 63 -2.98 5.41 11.83
N GLN A 64 -2.37 5.48 10.63
CA GLN A 64 -2.65 4.53 9.55
C GLN A 64 -2.15 3.11 9.89
N LEU A 65 -1.14 2.98 10.76
CA LEU A 65 -0.65 1.66 11.17
C LEU A 65 -1.60 0.92 12.12
N ALA A 66 -2.50 1.66 12.82
CA ALA A 66 -3.47 1.10 13.75
C ALA A 66 -4.74 0.58 13.04
N ASP A 67 -5.21 1.31 12.02
CA ASP A 67 -6.38 0.90 11.21
C ASP A 67 -6.07 -0.22 10.21
N LEU A 68 -4.80 -0.47 9.93
CA LEU A 68 -4.33 -1.53 9.05
C LEU A 68 -4.06 -2.83 9.80
N ALA A 69 -5.00 -3.24 10.67
CA ALA A 69 -5.03 -4.62 11.14
C ALA A 69 -5.03 -5.54 9.91
N PRO A 70 -4.20 -6.60 9.88
CA PRO A 70 -4.17 -7.49 8.74
C PRO A 70 -5.57 -8.08 8.55
N VAL A 71 -6.23 -7.74 7.44
CA VAL A 71 -7.40 -8.47 6.97
C VAL A 71 -6.90 -9.88 6.73
N ARG A 72 -7.19 -10.79 7.67
CA ARG A 72 -6.84 -12.18 7.51
C ARG A 72 -7.75 -12.71 6.41
N ARG A 73 -7.21 -12.88 5.21
CA ARG A 73 -7.97 -13.38 4.04
C ARG A 73 -8.63 -14.74 4.27
N ASP A 74 -8.22 -15.45 5.32
CA ASP A 74 -8.73 -16.76 5.71
C ASP A 74 -9.78 -16.72 6.84
N GLU A 75 -10.12 -15.55 7.38
CA GLU A 75 -11.18 -15.44 8.38
C GLU A 75 -12.57 -15.42 7.69
N PRO A 76 -13.53 -16.26 8.12
CA PRO A 76 -14.88 -16.22 7.59
C PRO A 76 -15.54 -14.87 7.82
N VAL A 77 -16.31 -14.40 6.82
CA VAL A 77 -17.15 -13.20 6.96
C VAL A 77 -18.16 -13.42 8.09
N THR A 78 -18.17 -12.51 9.05
CA THR A 78 -19.06 -12.53 10.20
C THR A 78 -20.29 -11.64 9.97
N GLU A 79 -21.31 -11.81 10.82
CA GLU A 79 -22.50 -10.95 10.79
C GLU A 79 -22.17 -9.47 11.01
N ARG A 80 -21.18 -9.19 11.88
CA ARG A 80 -20.71 -7.83 12.13
C ARG A 80 -20.11 -7.19 10.88
N ASP A 81 -19.35 -7.95 10.11
CA ASP A 81 -18.74 -7.43 8.87
C ASP A 81 -19.84 -7.05 7.85
N VAL A 82 -20.94 -7.79 7.81
CA VAL A 82 -22.10 -7.47 6.94
C VAL A 82 -22.82 -6.21 7.41
N GLU A 83 -22.97 -6.05 8.72
CA GLU A 83 -23.60 -4.86 9.32
C GLU A 83 -22.78 -3.60 9.05
N GLU A 84 -21.46 -3.66 9.23
CA GLU A 84 -20.53 -2.57 8.94
C GLU A 84 -20.58 -2.14 7.46
N ILE A 85 -20.60 -3.10 6.52
CA ILE A 85 -20.71 -2.79 5.09
C ILE A 85 -22.09 -2.23 4.73
N ARG A 86 -23.17 -2.69 5.37
CA ARG A 86 -24.51 -2.16 5.15
C ARG A 86 -24.58 -0.68 5.52
N GLU A 87 -24.13 -0.32 6.73
CA GLU A 87 -24.13 1.06 7.22
C GLU A 87 -23.29 2.00 6.33
N PHE A 88 -22.16 1.51 5.82
CA PHE A 88 -21.35 2.24 4.85
C PHE A 88 -22.11 2.48 3.54
N LEU A 89 -22.72 1.45 2.97
CA LEU A 89 -23.42 1.54 1.68
C LEU A 89 -24.66 2.43 1.70
N GLU A 90 -25.28 2.64 2.86
CA GLU A 90 -26.41 3.56 3.01
C GLU A 90 -26.03 5.02 2.69
N HIS A 91 -24.76 5.39 2.92
CA HIS A 91 -24.28 6.76 2.78
C HIS A 91 -23.26 6.92 1.64
N PHE A 92 -22.85 5.82 1.03
CA PHE A 92 -21.83 5.83 -0.01
C PHE A 92 -22.40 6.35 -1.33
N ASP A 93 -21.77 7.39 -1.87
CA ASP A 93 -22.17 8.10 -3.09
C ASP A 93 -21.68 7.40 -4.38
N GLY A 94 -21.00 6.25 -4.27
CA GLY A 94 -20.42 5.53 -5.39
C GLY A 94 -19.07 6.09 -5.87
N ASP A 95 -18.51 7.08 -5.17
CA ASP A 95 -17.22 7.68 -5.53
C ASP A 95 -16.05 6.83 -5.02
N PHE A 96 -15.66 5.85 -5.83
CA PHE A 96 -14.49 5.02 -5.56
C PHE A 96 -13.16 5.78 -5.67
N GLN A 97 -13.10 6.89 -6.42
CA GLN A 97 -11.86 7.67 -6.55
C GLN A 97 -11.53 8.36 -5.24
N ARG A 98 -12.55 8.94 -4.60
CA ARG A 98 -12.48 9.52 -3.25
C ARG A 98 -12.24 8.46 -2.18
N LEU A 99 -12.91 7.31 -2.27
CA LEU A 99 -12.74 6.20 -1.33
C LEU A 99 -11.29 5.70 -1.28
N PHE A 100 -10.63 5.59 -2.44
CA PHE A 100 -9.25 5.10 -2.55
C PHE A 100 -8.19 6.23 -2.64
N GLY A 101 -8.60 7.49 -2.48
CA GLY A 101 -7.67 8.63 -2.41
C GLY A 101 -6.90 8.94 -3.69
N TYR A 102 -7.42 8.54 -4.86
CA TYR A 102 -6.74 8.75 -6.15
C TYR A 102 -6.62 10.24 -6.56
N ASP A 103 -7.38 11.13 -5.93
CA ASP A 103 -7.41 12.57 -6.26
C ASP A 103 -6.11 13.33 -5.94
N ARG A 104 -5.21 12.75 -5.14
CA ARG A 104 -3.95 13.41 -4.74
C ARG A 104 -2.76 13.21 -5.69
N TRP A 105 -2.87 12.38 -6.73
CA TRP A 105 -1.76 12.14 -7.67
C TRP A 105 -1.84 12.98 -8.96
N GLY A 106 -2.92 13.75 -9.17
CA GLY A 106 -3.19 14.45 -10.45
C GLY A 106 -3.08 15.99 -10.44
N ARG A 107 -2.88 16.65 -9.30
CA ARG A 107 -2.78 18.13 -9.24
C ARG A 107 -1.44 18.58 -8.66
N GLY A 108 -0.41 18.53 -9.48
CA GLY A 108 0.92 19.05 -9.16
C GLY A 108 1.83 19.29 -10.36
N ALA A 109 1.29 19.30 -11.58
CA ALA A 109 2.04 19.69 -12.75
C ALA A 109 1.17 20.56 -13.65
N ARG A 110 1.63 21.82 -13.83
CA ARG A 110 1.11 22.91 -14.69
C ARG A 110 0.06 23.78 -14.02
N GLU A 111 0.08 25.11 -14.02
CA GLU A 111 0.86 26.22 -14.63
C GLU A 111 0.42 27.44 -13.73
N GLU A 112 1.16 28.51 -13.40
CA GLU A 112 2.06 29.43 -14.11
C GLU A 112 2.99 30.15 -13.10
#